data_AF-A0A6S6RTK7-F1
#
_entry.id   AF-A0A6S6RTK7-F1
#
_cell.length_a   1.000
_cell.length_b   1.000
_cell.length_c   1.000
_cell.angle_alpha   90.00
_cell.angle_beta   90.00
_cell.angle_gamma   90.00
#
_symmetry.space_group_name_H-M   'P 1'
#
loop_
_entity.id
_entity.type
_entity.pdbx_description
1 polymer ?
#
loop_
_entity_poly.entity_id
_entity_poly.type
_entity_poly.pdbx_seq_one_letter_code
_entity_poly.pdbx_strand_id
1 'polypeptide(L)' 'MMDNATFHKKQSIQEVIIDAGHMLEYLPTYSPDLNPIEHKWAQAKCKKKALGCDTDILFALNMV' A
#
# COMPACT_ATOMS: atom_id res chain seq x y z
N MET A 1 -1.30 3.21 -9.73
CA MET A 1 -0.09 2.37 -9.65
C MET A 1 -0.30 1.27 -8.63
N MET A 2 0.12 0.04 -8.94
CA MET A 2 0.10 -1.12 -8.04
C MET A 2 1.49 -1.79 -8.03
N ASP A 3 1.84 -2.47 -6.94
CA ASP A 3 3.02 -3.31 -6.92
C ASP A 3 2.83 -4.56 -7.82
N ASN A 4 3.95 -5.20 -8.18
CA ASN A 4 3.96 -6.28 -9.17
C ASN A 4 3.50 -7.65 -8.63
N ALA A 5 2.77 -7.68 -7.51
CA ALA A 5 2.35 -8.94 -6.90
C ALA A 5 1.37 -9.71 -7.81
N THR A 6 1.49 -11.04 -7.80
CA THR A 6 0.75 -11.93 -8.70
C THR A 6 -0.77 -11.79 -8.54
N PHE A 7 -1.25 -11.54 -7.32
CA PHE A 7 -2.69 -11.37 -7.07
C PHE A 7 -3.27 -10.08 -7.66
N HIS A 8 -2.47 -9.02 -7.86
CA HIS A 8 -2.90 -7.79 -8.54
C HIS A 8 -3.11 -7.96 -10.05
N LYS A 9 -2.66 -9.08 -10.63
CA LYS A 9 -2.79 -9.39 -12.06
C LYS A 9 -4.01 -10.25 -12.39
N LYS A 10 -4.86 -10.53 -11.40
CA LYS A 10 -6.11 -11.24 -11.64
C LYS A 10 -7.02 -10.39 -12.53
N GLN A 11 -7.52 -10.98 -13.61
CA GLN A 11 -8.37 -10.29 -14.59
C GLN A 11 -9.55 -9.55 -13.94
N SER A 12 -10.24 -10.18 -12.98
CA SER A 12 -11.36 -9.55 -12.28
C SER A 12 -10.99 -8.25 -11.54
N ILE A 13 -9.75 -8.12 -11.08
CA ILE A 13 -9.26 -6.90 -10.42
C ILE A 13 -8.98 -5.83 -11.48
N GLN A 14 -8.38 -6.23 -12.61
CA GLN A 14 -8.09 -5.31 -13.71
C GLN A 14 -9.37 -4.73 -14.30
N GLU A 15 -10.39 -5.56 -14.51
CA GLU A 15 -11.71 -5.16 -15.01
C GLU A 15 -12.36 -4.12 -14.10
N VAL A 16 -12.42 -4.38 -12.78
CA VAL A 16 -13.00 -3.43 -11.81
C VAL A 16 -12.28 -2.07 -11.82
N ILE A 17 -10.96 -2.06 -11.99
CA ILE A 17 -10.17 -0.82 -12.04
C ILE A 17 -10.46 -0.04 -13.34
N ILE A 18 -10.50 -0.74 -14.47
CA ILE A 18 -10.76 -0.14 -15.79
C ILE A 18 -12.20 0.37 -15.87
N ASP A 19 -13.17 -0.40 -15.39
CA ASP A 19 -14.59 -0.04 -15.34
C ASP A 19 -14.85 1.18 -14.44
N ALA A 20 -14.04 1.36 -13.40
CA ALA A 20 -14.02 2.57 -12.58
C ALA A 20 -13.39 3.80 -13.27
N GLY A 21 -12.90 3.65 -14.51
CA GLY A 21 -12.29 4.72 -15.30
C GLY A 21 -10.82 5.01 -14.94
N HIS A 22 -10.14 4.05 -14.30
CA HIS A 22 -8.73 4.20 -13.93
C HIS A 22 -7.80 3.45 -14.88
N MET A 23 -6.57 3.96 -15.01
CA MET A 23 -5.49 3.23 -15.68
C MET A 23 -4.73 2.36 -14.69
N LEU A 24 -4.39 1.15 -15.13
CA LEU A 24 -3.61 0.20 -14.36
C LEU A 24 -2.15 0.19 -14.80
N GLU A 25 -1.28 0.61 -13.88
CA GLU A 25 0.17 0.60 -14.06
C GLU A 25 0.80 -0.23 -12.94
N TYR A 26 1.65 -1.18 -13.32
CA TYR A 26 2.41 -2.01 -12.39
C TYR A 26 3.83 -1.48 -12.24
N LEU A 27 4.31 -1.44 -11.00
CA LEU A 27 5.71 -1.12 -10.72
C LEU A 27 6.64 -2.23 -11.24
N PRO A 28 7.90 -1.91 -11.60
CA PRO A 28 8.89 -2.92 -11.94
C PRO A 28 9.17 -3.86 -10.75
N THR A 29 9.58 -5.09 -11.04
CA THR A 29 9.91 -6.08 -10.02
C THR A 29 11.02 -5.55 -9.10
N TYR A 30 10.90 -5.81 -7.80
CA TYR A 30 11.85 -5.38 -6.77
C TYR A 30 12.13 -3.87 -6.76
N SER A 31 11.13 -3.03 -7.07
CA SER A 31 11.23 -1.56 -7.03
C SER A 31 10.40 -0.95 -5.88
N PRO A 32 10.72 -1.26 -4.60
CA PRO A 32 9.99 -0.71 -3.46
C PRO A 32 10.14 0.81 -3.36
N ASP A 33 11.26 1.37 -3.83
CA ASP A 33 11.52 2.82 -3.84
C ASP A 33 10.54 3.59 -4.73
N LEU A 34 9.91 2.92 -5.69
CA LEU A 34 8.89 3.50 -6.57
C LEU A 34 7.47 3.36 -5.98
N ASN A 35 7.30 2.70 -4.83
CA ASN A 35 6.01 2.51 -4.19
C ASN A 35 5.79 3.55 -3.08
N PRO A 36 5.01 4.64 -3.32
CA PRO A 36 4.91 5.76 -2.38
C PRO A 36 4.31 5.36 -1.01
N ILE A 37 3.57 4.26 -0.93
CA ILE A 37 2.99 3.78 0.33
C ILE A 37 4.06 3.23 1.28
N GLU A 38 5.23 2.80 0.77
CA GLU A 38 6.32 2.27 1.59
C GLU A 38 6.84 3.30 2.60
N HIS A 39 6.89 4.58 2.20
CA HIS A 39 7.25 5.66 3.11
C HIS A 39 6.25 5.82 4.26
N LYS A 40 4.95 5.66 3.98
CA LYS A 40 3.91 5.71 5.01
C LYS A 40 4.02 4.52 5.96
N TRP A 41 4.30 3.32 5.43
CA TRP A 41 4.56 2.14 6.25
C TRP A 41 5.80 2.29 7.13
N ALA A 42 6.88 2.86 6.61
CA ALA A 42 8.08 3.17 7.40
C ALA A 42 7.76 4.11 8.56
N GLN A 43 7.00 5.18 8.31
CA GLN A 43 6.55 6.12 9.34
C GLN A 43 5.69 5.43 10.42
N ALA A 44 4.70 4.62 10.00
CA ALA A 44 3.85 3.87 10.92
C ALA A 44 4.66 2.91 11.80
N LYS A 45 5.58 2.15 11.21
CA LYS A 45 6.47 1.23 11.95
C LYS A 45 7.35 1.98 12.97
N CYS A 46 7.89 3.14 12.61
CA CYS A 46 8.67 3.97 13.54
C CYS A 46 7.81 4.44 14.71
N LYS A 47 6.60 4.95 14.46
CA LYS A 47 5.67 5.37 15.52
C LYS A 47 5.29 4.21 16.44
N LYS A 48 4.98 3.04 15.87
CA LYS A 48 4.68 1.81 16.64
C LYS A 48 5.81 1.47 17.60
N LYS A 49 7.05 1.47 17.10
CA LYS A 49 8.24 1.18 17.90
C LYS A 49 8.47 2.22 19.00
N ALA A 50 8.21 3.50 18.72
CA ALA A 50 8.38 4.58 19.70
C ALA A 50 7.33 4.56 20.81
N LEU A 51 6.08 4.24 20.47
CA LEU A 51 4.95 4.21 21.42
C LEU A 51 4.86 2.87 22.17
N GLY A 52 5.47 1.80 21.65
CA GLY A 52 5.34 0.46 22.21
C GLY A 52 3.90 -0.07 22.22
N CYS A 53 3.04 0.46 21.35
CA CYS A 53 1.62 0.17 21.32
C CYS A 53 1.26 -0.90 20.27
N ASP A 54 0.05 -1.45 20.42
CA ASP A 54 -0.52 -2.31 19.40
C ASP A 54 -0.84 -1.54 18.11
N THR A 55 -0.98 -2.27 17.00
CA THR A 55 -1.33 -1.75 15.68
C THR A 55 -2.69 -1.05 15.67
N ASP A 56 -3.69 -1.59 16.37
CA ASP A 56 -5.03 -1.01 16.41
C ASP A 56 -5.03 0.36 17.11
N ILE A 57 -4.29 0.44 18.23
CA ILE A 57 -4.07 1.68 18.98
C ILE A 57 -3.28 2.68 18.13
N LEU A 58 -2.26 2.22 17.41
CA LEU A 58 -1.45 3.07 16.54
C LEU A 58 -2.32 3.78 15.49
N PHE A 59 -3.23 3.05 14.84
CA PHE A 59 -4.11 3.61 13.82
C PHE A 59 -5.20 4.49 14.42
N ALA A 60 -5.81 4.11 15.55
CA ALA A 60 -6.80 4.94 16.22
C ALA A 60 -6.27 6.31 16.66
N LEU A 61 -4.99 6.39 17.05
CA LEU A 61 -4.34 7.63 17.49
C LEU A 61 -3.79 8.50 16.36
N ASN A 62 -3.60 7.94 15.15
CA ASN A 62 -2.87 8.60 14.07
C ASN A 62 -3.62 8.69 12.73
N MET A 63 -4.84 8.14 12.64
CA MET A 63 -5.69 8.35 11.48
C MET A 63 -6.58 9.58 11.69
N VAL A 64 -6.14 10.69 11.09
CA VAL A 64 -6.96 11.83 10.66
C VAL A 64 -6.68 12.04 9.17
#